data_AF-A0AAW9BU74-F1
#
_entry.id   AF-A0AAW9BU74-F1
#
_cell.length_a   1.000
_cell.length_b   1.000
_cell.length_c   1.000
_cell.angle_alpha   90.00
_cell.angle_beta   90.00
_cell.angle_gamma   90.00
#
_symmetry.space_group_name_H-M   'P 1'
#
loop_
_entity.id
_entity.type
_entity.pdbx_description
1 polymer ?
#
loop_
_entity_poly.entity_id
_entity_poly.type
_entity_poly.pdbx_seq_one_letter_code
_entity_poly.pdbx_strand_id
1 'polypeptide(L)'
;MLAEKEMNTKLSPASLTKMMTSYVIGQELARGNISEDDDVTISKNAWAKNFPDSSKMFIEVNTSVSLSDLYRGLVVQSGNDASVAIAEHVAGSEAGFVSLMNSWASQLGLTNSSFTNPHGLDSDGLYSTPHDIAKLGQAIIRDLPDIYPMYSEPYFTYNGITQYNRNG
;
A
#
# COMPACT_ATOMS: atom_id res chain seq x y z
N MET A 1 -7.81 -22.94 7.39
CA MET A 1 -8.76 -21.92 7.89
C MET A 1 -9.46 -22.51 9.10
N LEU A 2 -9.53 -21.79 10.22
CA LEU A 2 -10.03 -22.34 11.49
C LEU A 2 -11.53 -22.05 11.72
N ALA A 3 -12.04 -20.91 11.23
CA ALA A 3 -13.45 -20.52 11.22
C ALA A 3 -13.66 -19.45 10.16
N GLU A 4 -14.91 -19.23 9.73
CA GLU A 4 -15.25 -18.28 8.67
C GLU A 4 -16.70 -17.80 8.75
N LYS A 5 -16.96 -16.66 8.11
CA LYS A 5 -18.30 -16.16 7.81
C LYS A 5 -18.21 -15.27 6.57
N GLU A 6 -19.06 -15.52 5.58
CA GLU A 6 -19.12 -14.73 4.33
C GLU A 6 -17.75 -14.60 3.65
N MET A 7 -16.90 -15.64 3.73
CA MET A 7 -15.48 -15.52 3.38
C MET A 7 -15.22 -15.07 1.92
N ASN A 8 -16.16 -15.36 1.01
CA ASN A 8 -16.04 -15.10 -0.43
C ASN A 8 -16.98 -13.96 -0.89
N THR A 9 -17.66 -13.29 0.04
CA THR A 9 -18.55 -12.18 -0.28
C THR A 9 -17.71 -10.97 -0.65
N LYS A 10 -17.98 -10.40 -1.83
CA LYS A 10 -17.26 -9.23 -2.35
C LYS A 10 -17.63 -7.99 -1.56
N LEU A 11 -16.61 -7.28 -1.10
CA LEU A 11 -16.72 -6.05 -0.30
C LEU A 11 -15.74 -5.00 -0.82
N SER A 12 -16.00 -3.73 -0.54
CA SER A 12 -14.99 -2.68 -0.70
C SER A 12 -13.89 -2.92 0.35
N PRO A 13 -12.63 -3.18 -0.04
CA PRO A 13 -11.54 -3.41 0.90
C PRO A 13 -11.09 -2.14 1.62
N ALA A 14 -11.49 -0.96 1.13
CA ALA A 14 -11.00 0.33 1.61
C ALA A 14 -9.47 0.32 1.78
N SER A 15 -8.96 0.80 2.91
CA SER A 15 -7.51 0.87 3.21
C SER A 15 -6.80 -0.49 3.28
N LEU A 16 -7.49 -1.63 3.34
CA LEU A 16 -6.84 -2.95 3.21
C LEU A 16 -6.19 -3.14 1.83
N THR A 17 -6.60 -2.35 0.83
CA THR A 17 -5.92 -2.23 -0.48
C THR A 17 -4.42 -1.95 -0.33
N LYS A 18 -4.02 -1.19 0.69
CA LYS A 18 -2.61 -0.85 0.94
C LYS A 18 -1.75 -2.07 1.29
N MET A 19 -2.36 -3.18 1.70
CA MET A 19 -1.65 -4.45 1.83
C MET A 19 -1.12 -4.91 0.47
N MET A 20 -1.89 -4.75 -0.61
CA MET A 20 -1.43 -5.10 -1.95
C MET A 20 -0.36 -4.11 -2.41
N THR A 21 -0.55 -2.82 -2.18
CA THR A 21 0.47 -1.80 -2.49
C THR A 21 1.79 -2.09 -1.79
N SER A 22 1.75 -2.40 -0.49
CA SER A 22 2.90 -2.85 0.30
C SER A 22 3.50 -4.13 -0.27
N TYR A 23 2.68 -5.12 -0.63
CA TYR A 23 3.19 -6.36 -1.21
C TYR A 23 3.94 -6.13 -2.53
N VAL A 24 3.43 -5.26 -3.41
CA VAL A 24 4.11 -4.92 -4.68
C VAL A 24 5.45 -4.23 -4.43
N ILE A 25 5.51 -3.14 -3.64
CA ILE A 25 6.77 -2.44 -3.35
C ILE A 25 7.79 -3.36 -2.68
N GLY A 26 7.37 -4.19 -1.73
CA GLY A 26 8.25 -5.15 -1.06
C GLY A 26 8.85 -6.17 -2.03
N GLN A 27 8.07 -6.64 -3.00
CA GLN A 27 8.58 -7.55 -4.03
C GLN A 27 9.56 -6.88 -5.00
N GLU A 28 9.34 -5.62 -5.35
CA GLU A 28 10.25 -4.87 -6.22
C GLU A 28 11.58 -4.56 -5.51
N LEU A 29 11.54 -4.27 -4.19
CA LEU A 29 12.74 -4.18 -3.33
C LEU A 29 13.48 -5.51 -3.28
N ALA A 30 12.78 -6.63 -3.01
CA ALA A 30 13.39 -7.96 -2.93
C ALA A 30 14.05 -8.40 -4.24
N ARG A 31 13.56 -7.91 -5.39
CA ARG A 31 14.13 -8.15 -6.72
C ARG A 31 15.29 -7.21 -7.07
N GLY A 32 15.53 -6.16 -6.27
CA GLY A 32 16.53 -5.14 -6.54
C GLY A 32 16.18 -4.20 -7.70
N ASN A 33 14.88 -4.08 -8.04
CA ASN A 33 14.42 -3.16 -9.09
C ASN A 33 14.38 -1.70 -8.62
N ILE A 34 14.25 -1.51 -7.30
CA ILE A 34 14.24 -0.24 -6.57
C ILE A 34 15.05 -0.42 -5.27
N SER A 35 15.46 0.67 -4.65
CA SER A 35 16.18 0.69 -3.37
C SER A 35 15.41 1.43 -2.29
N GLU A 36 15.56 1.04 -1.02
CA GLU A 36 14.99 1.79 0.12
C GLU A 36 15.52 3.23 0.19
N ASP A 37 16.74 3.43 -0.28
CA ASP A 37 17.44 4.72 -0.34
C ASP A 37 17.07 5.56 -1.57
N ASP A 38 16.20 5.06 -2.46
CA ASP A 38 15.76 5.82 -3.62
C ASP A 38 15.11 7.12 -3.18
N ASP A 39 15.53 8.22 -3.80
CA ASP A 39 14.99 9.54 -3.54
C ASP A 39 13.81 9.81 -4.48
N VAL A 40 12.60 9.78 -3.92
CA VAL A 40 11.35 9.85 -4.68
C VAL A 40 10.86 11.29 -4.77
N THR A 41 10.85 11.84 -5.98
CA THR A 41 10.29 13.17 -6.25
C THR A 41 8.76 13.16 -6.15
N ILE A 42 8.20 14.00 -5.28
CA ILE A 42 6.75 14.03 -5.02
C ILE A 42 6.05 14.83 -6.11
N SER A 43 5.21 14.14 -6.88
CA SER A 43 4.41 14.75 -7.94
C SER A 43 3.22 15.56 -7.40
N LYS A 44 2.53 16.26 -8.30
CA LYS A 44 1.26 16.91 -7.97
C LYS A 44 0.17 15.91 -7.58
N ASN A 45 0.21 14.67 -8.09
CA ASN A 45 -0.80 13.65 -7.81
C ASN A 45 -0.64 13.12 -6.38
N ALA A 46 0.60 12.90 -5.95
CA ALA A 46 0.94 12.47 -4.60
C ALA A 46 0.83 13.59 -3.55
N TRP A 47 0.46 14.82 -3.92
CA TRP A 47 0.40 15.90 -2.94
C TRP A 47 -0.69 15.65 -1.90
N ALA A 48 -0.35 15.77 -0.61
CA ALA A 48 -1.28 15.58 0.51
C ALA A 48 -2.58 16.41 0.43
N LYS A 49 -2.57 17.52 -0.32
CA LYS A 49 -3.79 18.33 -0.56
C LYS A 49 -4.86 17.63 -1.40
N ASN A 50 -4.50 16.62 -2.19
CA ASN A 50 -5.46 15.83 -2.97
C ASN A 50 -6.24 14.82 -2.10
N PHE A 51 -5.82 14.65 -0.85
CA PHE A 51 -6.40 13.70 0.10
C PHE A 51 -6.98 14.44 1.32
N PRO A 52 -8.01 15.28 1.13
CA PRO A 52 -8.77 15.82 2.24
C PRO A 52 -9.46 14.68 3.01
N ASP A 53 -9.65 14.86 4.31
CA ASP A 53 -10.43 13.97 5.18
C ASP A 53 -10.04 12.48 5.17
N SER A 54 -8.80 12.17 4.78
CA SER A 54 -8.26 10.82 4.77
C SER A 54 -6.84 10.76 5.34
N SER A 55 -6.38 9.54 5.62
CA SER A 55 -5.05 9.26 6.14
C SER A 55 -3.96 9.69 5.16
N LYS A 56 -2.94 10.38 5.67
CA LYS A 56 -1.85 10.92 4.87
C LYS A 56 -0.56 10.99 5.68
N MET A 57 0.56 10.92 4.98
CA MET A 57 1.90 11.16 5.51
C MET A 57 2.23 12.66 5.57
N PHE A 58 1.45 13.50 4.88
CA PHE A 58 1.64 14.94 4.76
C PHE A 58 2.86 15.33 3.89
N ILE A 59 3.06 14.60 2.79
CA ILE A 59 4.12 14.91 1.81
C ILE A 59 3.76 16.12 0.92
N GLU A 60 4.79 16.86 0.49
CA GLU A 60 4.66 18.10 -0.26
C GLU A 60 5.16 17.96 -1.70
N VAL A 61 4.41 18.51 -2.66
CA VAL A 61 4.80 18.50 -4.08
C VAL A 61 6.15 19.19 -4.32
N ASN A 62 6.93 18.67 -5.27
CA ASN A 62 8.29 19.12 -5.62
C ASN A 62 9.34 18.98 -4.50
N THR A 63 9.00 18.25 -3.43
CA THR A 63 10.00 17.77 -2.46
C THR A 63 10.48 16.37 -2.87
N SER A 64 11.48 15.88 -2.16
CA SER A 64 11.99 14.52 -2.34
C SER A 64 11.98 13.79 -1.01
N VAL A 65 11.55 12.52 -1.03
CA VAL A 65 11.34 11.69 0.16
C VAL A 65 11.94 10.32 -0.10
N SER A 66 12.65 9.76 0.88
CA SER A 66 13.21 8.42 0.73
C SER A 66 12.09 7.39 0.55
N LEU A 67 12.32 6.38 -0.28
CA LEU A 67 11.35 5.30 -0.46
C LEU A 67 11.06 4.58 0.87
N SER A 68 12.07 4.46 1.75
CA SER A 68 11.91 3.90 3.09
C SER A 68 10.92 4.68 3.97
N ASP A 69 10.91 6.02 3.90
CA ASP A 69 9.97 6.87 4.64
C ASP A 69 8.56 6.79 4.04
N LEU A 70 8.45 6.78 2.71
CA LEU A 70 7.18 6.57 2.02
C LEU A 70 6.56 5.22 2.40
N TYR A 71 7.38 4.18 2.50
CA TYR A 71 6.92 2.86 2.88
C TYR A 71 6.39 2.84 4.33
N ARG A 72 7.10 3.47 5.28
CA ARG A 72 6.59 3.65 6.64
C ARG A 72 5.32 4.50 6.69
N GLY A 73 5.23 5.56 5.90
CA GLY A 73 4.01 6.35 5.73
C GLY A 73 2.83 5.52 5.21
N LEU A 74 3.08 4.62 4.26
CA LEU A 74 2.08 3.68 3.73
C LEU A 74 1.61 2.70 4.81
N VAL A 75 2.54 2.04 5.52
CA VAL A 75 2.24 0.92 6.42
C VAL A 75 1.74 1.42 7.78
N VAL A 76 2.46 2.34 8.41
CA VAL A 76 2.20 2.80 9.78
C VAL A 76 1.11 3.86 9.81
N GLN A 77 1.17 4.83 8.90
CA GLN A 77 0.22 5.96 8.87
C GLN A 77 -0.96 5.74 7.92
N SER A 78 -0.95 4.66 7.13
CA SER A 78 -1.97 4.38 6.11
C SER A 78 -2.11 5.53 5.08
N GLY A 79 -0.99 6.18 4.73
CA GLY A 79 -0.97 7.39 3.91
C GLY A 79 -1.39 7.15 2.46
N ASN A 80 -2.44 7.85 2.02
CA ASN A 80 -2.90 7.80 0.63
C ASN A 80 -1.94 8.50 -0.34
N ASP A 81 -1.38 9.62 0.10
CA ASP A 81 -0.34 10.39 -0.59
C ASP A 81 0.92 9.55 -0.83
N ALA A 82 1.39 8.86 0.21
CA ALA A 82 2.51 7.91 0.09
C ALA A 82 2.21 6.76 -0.88
N SER A 83 0.97 6.26 -0.90
CA SER A 83 0.56 5.19 -1.83
C SER A 83 0.71 5.62 -3.29
N VAL A 84 0.34 6.86 -3.62
CA VAL A 84 0.48 7.41 -4.99
C VAL A 84 1.94 7.66 -5.35
N ALA A 85 2.73 8.25 -4.44
CA ALA A 85 4.17 8.46 -4.67
C ALA A 85 4.90 7.14 -4.96
N ILE A 86 4.63 6.10 -4.16
CA ILE A 86 5.19 4.76 -4.38
C ILE A 86 4.76 4.21 -5.74
N ALA A 87 3.47 4.33 -6.08
CA ALA A 87 2.95 3.82 -7.35
C ALA A 87 3.63 4.46 -8.57
N GLU A 88 3.83 5.77 -8.53
CA GLU A 88 4.50 6.53 -9.58
C GLU A 88 6.00 6.20 -9.67
N HIS A 89 6.70 6.04 -8.54
CA HIS A 89 8.11 5.65 -8.53
C HIS A 89 8.33 4.24 -9.10
N VAL A 90 7.52 3.28 -8.66
CA VAL A 90 7.69 1.86 -9.00
C VAL A 90 7.29 1.56 -10.45
N ALA A 91 6.22 2.16 -10.94
CA ALA A 91 5.62 1.79 -12.22
C ALA A 91 5.48 2.94 -13.22
N GLY A 92 6.04 4.12 -12.90
CA GLY A 92 5.94 5.34 -13.69
C GLY A 92 4.57 6.02 -13.66
N SER A 93 3.53 5.34 -13.18
CA SER A 93 2.16 5.85 -13.06
C SER A 93 1.29 4.97 -12.16
N GLU A 94 0.22 5.55 -11.60
CA GLU A 94 -0.78 4.78 -10.85
C GLU A 94 -1.41 3.65 -11.68
N ALA A 95 -1.71 3.88 -12.96
CA ALA A 95 -2.30 2.87 -13.84
C ALA A 95 -1.35 1.68 -14.10
N GLY A 96 -0.06 1.99 -14.29
CA GLY A 96 0.99 0.96 -14.38
C GLY A 96 1.07 0.14 -13.10
N PHE A 97 1.02 0.81 -11.95
CA PHE A 97 1.09 0.16 -10.65
C PHE A 97 -0.15 -0.71 -10.37
N VAL A 98 -1.35 -0.24 -10.69
CA VAL A 98 -2.59 -1.02 -10.59
C VAL A 98 -2.54 -2.29 -11.45
N SER A 99 -1.89 -2.21 -12.61
CA SER A 99 -1.64 -3.40 -13.44
C SER A 99 -0.73 -4.41 -12.73
N LEU A 100 0.31 -3.94 -12.02
CA LEU A 100 1.15 -4.80 -11.17
C LEU A 100 0.37 -5.39 -10.00
N MET A 101 -0.45 -4.60 -9.31
CA MET A 101 -1.30 -5.06 -8.20
C MET A 101 -2.20 -6.22 -8.63
N ASN A 102 -2.87 -6.08 -9.78
CA ASN A 102 -3.76 -7.13 -10.30
C ASN A 102 -2.99 -8.33 -10.86
N SER A 103 -1.80 -8.13 -11.43
CA SER A 103 -0.90 -9.22 -11.82
C SER A 103 -0.49 -10.06 -10.61
N TRP A 104 -0.10 -9.41 -9.51
CA TRP A 104 0.23 -10.09 -8.26
C TRP A 104 -0.98 -10.75 -7.60
N ALA A 105 -2.16 -10.11 -7.64
CA ALA A 105 -3.40 -10.71 -7.19
C ALA A 105 -3.68 -12.04 -7.91
N SER A 106 -3.49 -12.08 -9.23
CA SER A 106 -3.62 -13.30 -10.03
C SER A 106 -2.58 -14.36 -9.63
N GLN A 107 -1.31 -13.99 -9.50
CA GLN A 107 -0.22 -14.90 -9.12
C GLN A 107 -0.41 -15.51 -7.72
N LEU A 108 -0.97 -14.74 -6.78
CA LEU A 108 -1.32 -15.18 -5.43
C LEU A 108 -2.64 -15.97 -5.37
N GLY A 109 -3.35 -16.08 -6.49
CA GLY A 109 -4.66 -16.73 -6.57
C GLY A 109 -5.74 -16.01 -5.76
N LEU A 110 -5.73 -14.67 -5.76
CA LEU A 110 -6.75 -13.79 -5.19
C LEU A 110 -7.90 -13.59 -6.20
N THR A 111 -8.58 -14.68 -6.56
CA THR A 111 -9.51 -14.72 -7.70
C THR A 111 -10.78 -13.90 -7.52
N ASN A 112 -11.05 -13.40 -6.31
CA ASN A 112 -12.19 -12.54 -6.00
C ASN A 112 -11.75 -11.13 -5.58
N SER A 113 -10.60 -10.67 -6.10
CA SER A 113 -10.07 -9.33 -5.85
C SER A 113 -9.76 -8.59 -7.14
N SER A 114 -10.00 -7.29 -7.14
CA SER A 114 -9.69 -6.37 -8.23
C SER A 114 -9.34 -5.02 -7.63
N PHE A 115 -8.19 -4.49 -8.00
CA PHE A 115 -7.69 -3.20 -7.54
C PHE A 115 -7.77 -2.17 -8.66
N THR A 116 -8.10 -0.93 -8.32
CA THR A 116 -8.23 0.18 -9.29
C THR A 116 -7.41 1.41 -8.93
N ASN A 117 -6.85 1.45 -7.71
CA ASN A 117 -5.97 2.50 -7.22
C ASN A 117 -5.08 1.93 -6.08
N PRO A 118 -3.96 2.58 -5.73
CA PRO A 118 -3.01 2.05 -4.73
C PRO A 118 -3.42 2.31 -3.27
N HIS A 119 -4.38 3.20 -3.02
CA HIS A 119 -4.71 3.65 -1.66
C HIS A 119 -5.99 3.03 -1.09
N GLY A 120 -6.88 2.56 -1.96
CA GLY A 120 -8.17 1.95 -1.60
C GLY A 120 -9.30 2.95 -1.33
N LEU A 121 -9.26 4.15 -1.93
CA LEU A 121 -10.44 5.02 -1.90
C LEU A 121 -11.48 4.44 -2.86
N ASP A 122 -12.75 4.71 -2.57
CA ASP A 122 -13.87 4.15 -3.33
C ASP A 122 -13.74 4.44 -4.82
N SER A 123 -13.89 3.39 -5.61
CA SER A 123 -13.73 3.40 -7.06
C SER A 123 -14.47 2.22 -7.66
N ASP A 124 -15.13 2.44 -8.79
CA ASP A 124 -15.85 1.39 -9.50
C ASP A 124 -14.88 0.26 -9.88
N GLY A 125 -15.22 -0.97 -9.47
CA GLY A 125 -14.40 -2.15 -9.74
C GLY A 125 -13.32 -2.45 -8.68
N LEU A 126 -13.22 -1.64 -7.62
CA LEU A 126 -12.41 -1.97 -6.44
C LEU A 126 -13.19 -2.92 -5.53
N TYR A 127 -12.73 -4.16 -5.40
CA TYR A 127 -13.33 -5.13 -4.48
C TYR A 127 -12.32 -6.20 -4.04
N SER A 128 -12.61 -6.83 -2.91
CA SER A 128 -11.92 -8.04 -2.45
C SER A 128 -12.87 -8.90 -1.60
N THR A 129 -12.36 -9.95 -0.97
CA THR A 129 -13.09 -10.82 -0.05
C THR A 129 -12.27 -11.06 1.22
N PRO A 130 -12.90 -11.38 2.37
CA PRO A 130 -12.16 -11.74 3.58
C PRO A 130 -11.11 -12.84 3.34
N HIS A 131 -11.43 -13.83 2.52
CA HIS A 131 -10.51 -14.92 2.18
C HIS A 131 -9.29 -14.44 1.40
N ASP A 132 -9.48 -13.60 0.37
CA ASP A 132 -8.37 -13.09 -0.43
C ASP A 132 -7.46 -12.15 0.38
N ILE A 133 -8.04 -11.29 1.23
CA ILE A 133 -7.24 -10.45 2.14
C ILE A 133 -6.44 -11.30 3.13
N ALA A 134 -7.01 -12.39 3.65
CA ALA A 134 -6.28 -13.31 4.53
C ALA A 134 -5.10 -13.99 3.80
N LYS A 135 -5.30 -14.41 2.54
CA LYS A 135 -4.23 -14.97 1.71
C LYS A 135 -3.13 -13.94 1.43
N LEU A 136 -3.50 -12.69 1.15
CA LEU A 136 -2.56 -11.59 0.96
C LEU A 136 -1.75 -11.31 2.23
N GLY A 137 -2.39 -11.28 3.41
CA GLY A 137 -1.69 -11.15 4.68
C GLY A 137 -0.69 -12.28 4.93
N GLN A 138 -1.07 -13.53 4.62
CA GLN A 138 -0.15 -14.67 4.69
C GLN A 138 1.02 -14.54 3.70
N ALA A 139 0.77 -14.04 2.49
CA ALA A 139 1.80 -13.80 1.50
C ALA A 139 2.80 -12.74 1.95
N ILE A 140 2.36 -11.62 2.53
CA ILE A 140 3.24 -10.59 3.08
C ILE A 140 4.17 -11.19 4.16
N ILE A 141 3.63 -11.97 5.10
CA ILE A 141 4.43 -12.60 6.16
C ILE A 141 5.45 -13.58 5.59
N ARG A 142 5.04 -14.39 4.62
CA ARG A 142 5.85 -15.46 4.03
C ARG A 142 6.94 -14.93 3.11
N ASP A 143 6.59 -13.97 2.24
CA ASP A 143 7.41 -13.55 1.11
C ASP A 143 8.24 -12.31 1.43
N LEU A 144 7.82 -11.50 2.41
CA LEU A 144 8.45 -10.23 2.77
C LEU A 144 8.85 -10.20 4.27
N PRO A 145 9.67 -11.16 4.76
CA PRO A 145 10.00 -11.27 6.17
C PRO A 145 10.78 -10.06 6.71
N ASP A 146 11.52 -9.34 5.87
CA ASP A 146 12.28 -8.15 6.27
C ASP A 146 11.39 -6.90 6.40
N ILE A 147 10.29 -6.87 5.65
CA ILE A 147 9.31 -5.77 5.66
C ILE A 147 8.24 -5.99 6.72
N TYR A 148 7.80 -7.22 6.94
CA TYR A 148 6.69 -7.53 7.85
C TYR A 148 6.85 -6.92 9.27
N PRO A 149 8.06 -6.84 9.87
CA PRO A 149 8.27 -6.14 11.14
C PRO A 149 7.80 -4.67 11.14
N MET A 150 7.84 -3.96 10.01
CA MET A 150 7.35 -2.58 9.88
C MET A 150 5.88 -2.45 10.28
N TYR A 151 5.05 -3.47 10.08
CA TYR A 151 3.64 -3.48 10.48
C TYR A 151 3.45 -3.43 12.00
N SER A 152 4.50 -3.72 12.77
CA SER A 152 4.50 -3.65 14.24
C SER A 152 5.08 -2.34 14.79
N GLU A 153 5.57 -1.44 13.92
CA GLU A 153 6.01 -0.11 14.36
C GLU A 153 4.81 0.65 14.97
N PRO A 154 4.90 1.14 16.22
CA PRO A 154 3.76 1.71 16.94
C PRO A 154 3.40 3.12 16.47
N TYR A 155 4.37 3.84 15.89
CA TYR A 155 4.20 5.17 15.35
C TYR A 155 5.29 5.46 14.33
N PHE A 156 5.05 6.45 13.48
CA PHE A 156 6.03 7.00 12.57
C PHE A 156 5.93 8.53 12.57
N THR A 157 7.09 9.18 12.55
CA THR A 157 7.22 10.64 12.55
C THR A 157 7.83 11.09 11.23
N TYR A 158 7.08 11.91 10.49
CA TYR A 158 7.57 12.54 9.27
C TYR A 158 7.28 14.03 9.33
N ASN A 159 8.25 14.87 8.94
CA ASN A 159 8.14 16.33 8.93
C ASN A 159 7.59 16.93 10.25
N GLY A 160 8.02 16.39 11.40
CA GLY A 160 7.56 16.81 12.73
C GLY A 160 6.15 16.33 13.12
N ILE A 161 5.46 15.57 12.27
CA ILE A 161 4.12 15.04 12.51
C ILE A 161 4.24 13.57 12.90
N THR A 162 3.90 13.25 14.14
CA THR A 162 3.86 11.86 14.63
C THR A 162 2.45 11.32 14.52
N GLN A 163 2.31 10.15 13.89
CA GLN A 163 1.04 9.42 13.81
C GLN A 163 1.25 7.99 14.29
N TYR A 164 0.28 7.49 15.05
CA TYR A 164 0.30 6.14 15.60
C TYR A 164 -0.30 5.14 14.62
N ASN A 165 0.21 3.91 14.68
CA ASN A 165 -0.37 2.78 14.00
C ASN A 165 -1.80 2.56 14.48
N ARG A 166 -2.71 2.27 13.55
CA ARG A 166 -4.14 2.09 13.86
C ARG A 166 -4.47 0.66 14.32
N ASN A 167 -3.50 -0.24 14.29
CA ASN A 167 -3.59 -1.58 14.86
C ASN A 167 -3.27 -1.51 16.36
N GLY A 168 -4.31 -1.51 17.20
CA GLY A 168 -4.21 -1.39 18.68
C GLY A 168 -4.53 -2.67 19.43
#